data_AF-J7Q3D7-F1
#
_entry.id   AF-J7Q3D7-F1
#
_cell.length_a   1.000
_cell.length_b   1.000
_cell.length_c   1.000
_cell.angle_alpha   90.00
_cell.angle_beta   90.00
_cell.angle_gamma   90.00
#
_symmetry.space_group_name_H-M   'P 1'
#
loop_
_entity.id
_entity.type
_entity.pdbx_description
1 polymer ?
#
loop_
_entity_poly.entity_id
_entity_poly.type
_entity_poly.pdbx_seq_one_letter_code
_entity_poly.pdbx_strand_id
1 'polypeptide(L)'
;MATGRLFSVAPVGRFTARNKIAGPSPSSAACCGPSLCFGCGSEPPAAFRPHEGREGRGQSDEGKAQMTNERDIPGFEPPPHSSSTEQVLAELQLYGFRPFQDEPDPRPLPEARTITVAVADIFDALVATLGDTRFEPDLEALLWSTVNLFHRAVSRIERELDDNEQAQRRSQNEQDGSEIRSVELERLITEGRTLIERRDSMELFRDEAADQFERHTGSAWRPRSGSRVNHRALTSAMIDSRDFIAAKRRADSDALLPPGPKIAFTGGLDFNDHRAIWDRLDKALAKHPDMALLHGGSPKGAERIAACWADDRKVPQIAFKPDWARHAKAAPFKRNDQMLATLPIGVIVFPGSGISANLADKARMLGIPVWKFS
;
A
#
# COMPACT_ATOMS: atom_id res chain seq x y z
N MET A 1 -15.65 33.58 28.46
CA MET A 1 -14.66 34.16 27.52
C MET A 1 -13.55 33.13 27.32
N ALA A 2 -13.58 32.39 26.22
CA ALA A 2 -12.68 31.25 26.00
C ALA A 2 -11.36 31.70 25.39
N THR A 3 -10.26 31.45 26.11
CA THR A 3 -8.87 31.62 25.65
C THR A 3 -8.50 30.51 24.67
N GLY A 4 -8.64 30.79 23.36
CA GLY A 4 -8.17 29.90 22.30
C GLY A 4 -6.64 29.84 22.25
N ARG A 5 -6.08 28.62 22.22
CA ARG A 5 -4.64 28.38 22.08
C ARG A 5 -4.17 28.81 20.68
N LEU A 6 -3.38 29.88 20.64
CA LEU A 6 -2.73 30.42 19.44
C LEU A 6 -1.53 29.50 19.12
N PHE A 7 -1.64 28.69 18.06
CA PHE A 7 -0.62 27.76 17.52
C PHE A 7 -0.24 26.54 18.40
N SER A 8 -1.21 25.82 18.96
CA SER A 8 -0.92 24.50 19.56
C SER A 8 -0.87 23.41 18.47
N VAL A 9 0.29 22.78 18.29
CA VAL A 9 0.46 21.54 17.52
C VAL A 9 -0.26 20.42 18.27
N ALA A 10 -1.16 19.70 17.60
CA ALA A 10 -1.63 18.39 18.07
C ALA A 10 -0.51 17.37 17.82
N PRO A 11 -0.26 16.40 18.73
CA PRO A 11 0.79 15.40 18.51
C PRO A 11 0.52 14.65 17.21
N VAL A 12 1.58 14.52 16.39
CA VAL A 12 1.56 13.91 15.06
C VAL A 12 1.06 12.46 15.17
N GLY A 13 -0.22 12.25 14.86
CA GLY A 13 -0.73 10.94 14.50
C GLY A 13 -0.13 10.54 13.16
N ARG A 14 0.47 9.34 13.09
CA ARG A 14 0.94 8.72 11.85
C ARG A 14 -0.16 8.78 10.79
N PHE A 15 0.04 9.58 9.75
CA PHE A 15 -0.85 9.60 8.59
C PHE A 15 -0.59 8.36 7.72
N THR A 16 -1.59 7.50 7.63
CA THR A 16 -1.69 6.44 6.61
C THR A 16 -1.99 7.07 5.26
N ALA A 17 -1.11 6.87 4.29
CA ALA A 17 -1.27 7.34 2.92
C ALA A 17 -2.41 6.59 2.22
N ARG A 18 -3.49 7.29 1.85
CA ARG A 18 -4.44 6.86 0.81
C ARG A 18 -4.07 7.56 -0.49
N ASN A 19 -3.48 6.81 -1.42
CA ASN A 19 -3.27 7.23 -2.80
C ASN A 19 -4.63 7.28 -3.53
N LYS A 20 -4.94 8.43 -4.16
CA LYS A 20 -5.83 8.48 -5.33
C LYS A 20 -5.08 9.21 -6.44
N ILE A 21 -4.73 8.46 -7.46
CA ILE A 21 -4.11 8.91 -8.71
C ILE A 21 -5.24 9.35 -9.64
N ALA A 22 -5.11 10.52 -10.25
CA ALA A 22 -5.89 10.92 -11.43
C ALA A 22 -4.89 11.23 -12.55
N GLY A 23 -4.76 10.31 -13.50
CA GLY A 23 -4.03 10.52 -14.75
C GLY A 23 -4.99 10.92 -15.88
N PRO A 24 -4.54 11.70 -16.88
CA PRO A 24 -5.39 12.16 -17.97
C PRO A 24 -5.53 11.10 -19.08
N SER A 25 -6.72 11.01 -19.64
CA SER A 25 -7.11 10.19 -20.80
C SER A 25 -6.52 10.70 -22.13
N PRO A 26 -6.17 9.81 -23.08
CA PRO A 26 -6.11 10.16 -24.49
C PRO A 26 -7.19 9.44 -25.33
N SER A 27 -7.55 10.12 -26.40
CA SER A 27 -8.63 9.89 -27.35
C SER A 27 -8.28 8.85 -28.42
N SER A 28 -9.28 8.02 -28.74
CA SER A 28 -9.66 7.44 -30.05
C SER A 28 -8.66 7.36 -31.22
N ALA A 29 -8.43 6.15 -31.72
CA ALA A 29 -8.46 5.83 -33.17
C ALA A 29 -8.58 4.30 -33.39
N ALA A 30 -9.59 3.89 -34.16
CA ALA A 30 -9.84 2.53 -34.61
C ALA A 30 -9.08 2.22 -35.93
N CYS A 31 -8.86 0.93 -36.25
CA CYS A 31 -9.09 0.29 -37.57
C CYS A 31 -8.55 -1.17 -37.65
N CYS A 32 -9.46 -2.12 -37.92
CA CYS A 32 -9.45 -3.33 -38.79
C CYS A 32 -8.14 -4.16 -38.94
N GLY A 33 -8.05 -5.47 -38.61
CA GLY A 33 -8.70 -6.69 -39.15
C GLY A 33 -7.60 -7.68 -39.66
N PRO A 34 -7.80 -8.97 -40.05
CA PRO A 34 -8.99 -9.84 -40.01
C PRO A 34 -8.76 -11.26 -39.41
N SER A 35 -9.89 -11.99 -39.38
CA SER A 35 -10.21 -13.36 -38.95
C SER A 35 -9.44 -14.51 -39.64
N LEU A 36 -9.25 -15.63 -38.91
CA LEU A 36 -9.20 -16.98 -39.46
C LEU A 36 -9.84 -17.99 -38.47
N CYS A 37 -10.91 -18.63 -38.93
CA CYS A 37 -11.67 -19.69 -38.27
C CYS A 37 -10.94 -21.05 -38.33
N PHE A 38 -11.07 -21.88 -37.29
CA PHE A 38 -11.18 -23.35 -37.43
C PHE A 38 -11.94 -23.90 -36.21
N GLY A 39 -13.01 -24.67 -36.47
CA GLY A 39 -13.86 -25.28 -35.44
C GLY A 39 -13.53 -26.74 -35.18
N CYS A 40 -13.99 -27.26 -34.04
CA CYS A 40 -14.38 -28.65 -33.84
C CYS A 40 -15.29 -28.73 -32.60
N GLY A 41 -16.47 -29.33 -32.74
CA GLY A 41 -17.48 -29.45 -31.68
C GLY A 41 -17.56 -30.85 -31.04
N SER A 42 -18.21 -30.94 -29.88
CA SER A 42 -18.90 -32.12 -29.35
C SER A 42 -19.85 -31.71 -28.21
N GLU A 43 -21.11 -32.16 -28.26
CA GLU A 43 -22.19 -31.93 -27.28
C GLU A 43 -22.18 -32.93 -26.10
N PRO A 44 -22.88 -32.67 -24.98
CA PRO A 44 -23.11 -33.61 -23.87
C PRO A 44 -24.55 -34.17 -23.82
N PRO A 45 -24.83 -35.29 -23.12
CA PRO A 45 -26.20 -35.74 -22.90
C PRO A 45 -26.74 -35.53 -21.47
N ALA A 46 -28.07 -35.60 -21.40
CA ALA A 46 -28.98 -35.04 -20.42
C ALA A 46 -29.41 -35.96 -19.25
N ALA A 47 -30.08 -35.33 -18.29
CA ALA A 47 -30.62 -35.85 -17.03
C ALA A 47 -31.86 -36.75 -17.16
N PHE A 48 -32.08 -37.62 -16.16
CA PHE A 48 -33.30 -38.40 -15.96
C PHE A 48 -33.84 -38.26 -14.53
N ARG A 49 -35.16 -38.02 -14.41
CA ARG A 49 -36.02 -38.31 -13.24
C ARG A 49 -36.92 -39.51 -13.57
N PRO A 50 -37.48 -40.23 -12.59
CA PRO A 50 -38.95 -40.34 -12.55
C PRO A 50 -39.59 -40.43 -11.15
N HIS A 51 -40.94 -40.49 -11.17
CA HIS A 51 -41.97 -40.17 -10.17
C HIS A 51 -42.83 -41.42 -9.85
N GLU A 52 -43.51 -41.45 -8.68
CA GLU A 52 -44.75 -42.19 -8.28
C GLU A 52 -44.87 -43.73 -8.52
N GLY A 53 -45.52 -44.57 -7.72
CA GLY A 53 -46.36 -44.45 -6.53
C GLY A 53 -47.27 -45.71 -6.40
N ARG A 54 -47.76 -45.97 -5.18
CA ARG A 54 -49.08 -46.55 -4.80
C ARG A 54 -49.29 -48.03 -4.39
N GLU A 55 -49.80 -48.14 -3.14
CA GLU A 55 -50.89 -48.97 -2.54
C GLU A 55 -50.83 -50.50 -2.34
N GLY A 56 -51.29 -50.92 -1.14
CA GLY A 56 -52.05 -52.16 -0.93
C GLY A 56 -51.78 -52.92 0.37
N ARG A 57 -52.64 -52.75 1.40
CA ARG A 57 -52.72 -53.57 2.63
C ARG A 57 -53.83 -54.62 2.49
N GLY A 58 -53.65 -55.81 3.07
CA GLY A 58 -54.68 -56.83 3.26
C GLY A 58 -54.40 -57.73 4.47
N GLN A 59 -55.44 -57.91 5.29
CA GLN A 59 -55.72 -58.75 6.50
C GLN A 59 -55.43 -60.27 6.31
N SER A 60 -55.42 -61.19 7.29
CA SER A 60 -55.73 -61.29 8.74
C SER A 60 -55.27 -62.69 9.28
N ASP A 61 -55.34 -62.88 10.61
CA ASP A 61 -55.53 -64.16 11.36
C ASP A 61 -54.41 -65.21 11.36
N GLU A 62 -54.12 -66.03 12.38
CA GLU A 62 -54.55 -66.26 13.77
C GLU A 62 -53.51 -67.26 14.37
N GLY A 63 -53.38 -67.35 15.71
CA GLY A 63 -53.09 -68.67 16.34
C GLY A 63 -51.70 -68.96 16.95
N LYS A 64 -51.45 -68.39 18.14
CA LYS A 64 -50.85 -68.95 19.39
C LYS A 64 -49.63 -69.93 19.43
N ALA A 65 -48.82 -69.61 20.46
CA ALA A 65 -47.84 -70.40 21.26
C ALA A 65 -46.38 -70.25 20.78
N GLN A 66 -45.39 -69.89 21.59
CA GLN A 66 -45.08 -70.32 22.96
C GLN A 66 -44.01 -69.37 23.56
N MET A 67 -43.95 -69.27 24.89
CA MET A 67 -43.10 -68.35 25.65
C MET A 67 -41.61 -68.72 25.64
N THR A 68 -40.75 -67.80 25.21
CA THR A 68 -39.36 -67.68 25.67
C THR A 68 -38.97 -66.21 25.72
N ASN A 69 -38.40 -65.77 26.85
CA ASN A 69 -37.92 -64.41 27.08
C ASN A 69 -36.90 -63.96 26.00
N GLU A 70 -37.32 -63.15 25.04
CA GLU A 70 -36.43 -62.31 24.24
C GLU A 70 -36.51 -60.89 24.78
N ARG A 71 -35.37 -60.41 25.26
CA ARG A 71 -35.14 -59.01 25.60
C ARG A 71 -35.43 -58.17 24.37
N ASP A 72 -36.12 -57.04 24.53
CA ASP A 72 -36.30 -56.02 23.50
C ASP A 72 -34.99 -55.83 22.72
N ILE A 73 -34.96 -56.27 21.46
CA ILE A 73 -33.95 -55.79 20.51
C ILE A 73 -34.34 -54.34 20.29
N PRO A 74 -33.55 -53.34 20.71
CA PRO A 74 -33.81 -51.97 20.31
C PRO A 74 -33.83 -51.99 18.79
N GLY A 75 -34.93 -51.53 18.19
CA GLY A 75 -35.03 -51.41 16.74
C GLY A 75 -33.74 -50.77 16.23
N PHE A 76 -33.15 -51.37 15.20
CA PHE A 76 -31.98 -50.82 14.53
C PHE A 76 -32.37 -49.43 14.02
N GLU A 77 -32.11 -48.42 14.84
CA GLU A 77 -32.16 -47.03 14.44
C GLU A 77 -31.01 -46.89 13.44
N PRO A 78 -31.29 -46.59 12.15
CA PRO A 78 -30.20 -46.31 11.22
C PRO A 78 -29.33 -45.22 11.87
N PRO A 79 -27.99 -45.36 11.86
CA PRO A 79 -27.12 -44.37 12.47
C PRO A 79 -27.56 -43.00 11.96
N PRO A 80 -27.70 -41.99 12.85
CA PRO A 80 -28.20 -40.68 12.44
C PRO A 80 -27.41 -40.26 11.21
N HIS A 81 -28.12 -39.98 10.12
CA HIS A 81 -27.50 -39.48 8.91
C HIS A 81 -26.68 -38.26 9.31
N SER A 82 -25.35 -38.36 9.22
CA SER A 82 -24.44 -37.29 9.60
C SER A 82 -24.92 -36.00 8.96
N SER A 83 -25.14 -34.97 9.76
CA SER A 83 -25.60 -33.68 9.23
C SER A 83 -24.58 -33.15 8.24
N SER A 84 -25.01 -32.40 7.21
CA SER A 84 -24.08 -31.73 6.30
C SER A 84 -23.07 -30.85 7.04
N THR A 85 -23.48 -30.26 8.17
CA THR A 85 -22.61 -29.49 9.04
C THR A 85 -21.59 -30.37 9.78
N GLU A 86 -21.98 -31.58 10.17
CA GLU A 86 -21.10 -32.54 10.83
C GLU A 86 -20.03 -33.07 9.86
N GLN A 87 -20.41 -33.33 8.61
CA GLN A 87 -19.47 -33.70 7.54
C GLN A 87 -18.45 -32.58 7.28
N VAL A 88 -18.90 -31.33 7.16
CA VAL A 88 -18.01 -30.17 6.99
C VAL A 88 -17.08 -29.99 8.19
N LEU A 89 -17.56 -30.17 9.42
CA LEU A 89 -16.73 -30.08 10.63
C LEU A 89 -15.72 -31.22 10.71
N ALA A 90 -16.10 -32.45 10.34
CA ALA A 90 -15.19 -33.59 10.28
C ALA A 90 -14.10 -33.41 9.20
N GLU A 91 -14.47 -32.87 8.03
CA GLU A 91 -13.51 -32.52 6.99
C GLU A 91 -12.55 -31.40 7.44
N LEU A 92 -13.05 -30.37 8.12
CA LEU A 92 -12.21 -29.30 8.70
C LEU A 92 -11.26 -29.83 9.78
N GLN A 93 -11.70 -30.79 10.59
CA GLN A 93 -10.85 -31.44 11.60
C GLN A 93 -9.76 -32.31 10.96
N LEU A 94 -10.08 -33.01 9.86
CA LEU A 94 -9.17 -33.94 9.23
C LEU A 94 -8.16 -33.26 8.28
N TYR A 95 -8.61 -32.25 7.52
CA TYR A 95 -7.82 -31.63 6.46
C TYR A 95 -7.38 -30.19 6.76
N GLY A 96 -7.92 -29.58 7.83
CA GLY A 96 -7.72 -28.18 8.16
C GLY A 96 -8.43 -27.23 7.18
N PHE A 97 -8.67 -25.99 7.60
CA PHE A 97 -9.16 -24.94 6.71
C PHE A 97 -8.13 -24.68 5.60
N ARG A 98 -8.51 -24.91 4.35
CA ARG A 98 -7.74 -24.48 3.17
C ARG A 98 -8.50 -23.33 2.51
N PRO A 99 -7.99 -22.10 2.56
CA PRO A 99 -8.55 -21.01 1.77
C PRO A 99 -8.67 -21.49 0.32
N PHE A 100 -9.86 -21.33 -0.26
CA PHE A 100 -10.05 -21.53 -1.69
C PHE A 100 -9.14 -20.54 -2.45
N GLN A 101 -8.88 -20.78 -3.74
CA GLN A 101 -8.01 -19.90 -4.54
C GLN A 101 -8.42 -18.41 -4.50
N ASP A 102 -9.67 -18.13 -4.12
CA ASP A 102 -10.26 -16.82 -4.07
C ASP A 102 -10.14 -16.09 -2.72
N GLU A 103 -9.65 -16.75 -1.66
CA GLU A 103 -9.50 -16.17 -0.33
C GLU A 103 -8.02 -16.04 0.09
N PRO A 104 -7.62 -14.93 0.74
CA PRO A 104 -6.24 -14.73 1.17
C PRO A 104 -5.82 -15.82 2.17
N ASP A 105 -4.66 -16.43 1.94
CA ASP A 105 -4.12 -17.41 2.87
C ASP A 105 -3.62 -16.73 4.15
N PRO A 106 -4.24 -16.98 5.32
CA PRO A 106 -3.88 -16.28 6.54
C PRO A 106 -2.60 -16.82 7.20
N ARG A 107 -2.02 -17.91 6.68
CA ARG A 107 -0.84 -18.53 7.28
C ARG A 107 0.39 -17.64 7.08
N PRO A 108 1.21 -17.47 8.14
CA PRO A 108 2.40 -16.64 8.04
C PRO A 108 3.44 -17.31 7.12
N LEU A 109 4.22 -16.47 6.44
CA LEU A 109 5.42 -16.92 5.74
C LEU A 109 6.50 -17.33 6.75
N PRO A 110 7.41 -18.24 6.37
CA PRO A 110 8.50 -18.64 7.25
C PRO A 110 9.39 -17.44 7.62
N GLU A 111 9.78 -17.36 8.88
CA GLU A 111 10.65 -16.30 9.37
C GLU A 111 12.04 -16.38 8.71
N ALA A 112 12.65 -15.21 8.49
CA ALA A 112 13.95 -15.13 7.81
C ALA A 112 15.03 -16.01 8.45
N ARG A 113 15.09 -16.06 9.79
CA ARG A 113 16.05 -16.91 10.51
C ARG A 113 15.83 -18.40 10.25
N THR A 114 14.56 -18.83 10.22
CA THR A 114 14.20 -20.21 9.92
C THR A 114 14.60 -20.58 8.50
N ILE A 115 14.43 -19.66 7.54
CA ILE A 115 14.89 -19.84 6.16
C ILE A 115 16.40 -20.01 6.10
N THR A 116 17.17 -19.11 6.73
CA THR A 116 18.64 -19.17 6.76
C THR A 116 19.15 -20.51 7.32
N VAL A 117 18.58 -20.96 8.46
CA VAL A 117 18.98 -22.23 9.09
C VAL A 117 18.61 -23.41 8.19
N ALA A 118 17.38 -23.46 7.68
CA ALA A 118 16.94 -24.57 6.83
C ALA A 118 17.77 -24.69 5.54
N VAL A 119 18.15 -23.55 4.93
CA VAL A 119 19.01 -23.55 3.74
C VAL A 119 20.42 -24.02 4.07
N ALA A 120 20.98 -23.59 5.21
CA ALA A 120 22.28 -24.10 5.69
C ALA A 120 22.24 -25.63 5.85
N ASP A 121 21.23 -26.15 6.54
CA ASP A 121 21.08 -27.59 6.80
C ASP A 121 20.99 -28.42 5.50
N ILE A 122 20.32 -27.90 4.47
CA ILE A 122 20.24 -28.54 3.14
C ILE A 122 21.64 -28.65 2.51
N PHE A 123 22.42 -27.57 2.55
CA PHE A 123 23.77 -27.54 1.98
C PHE A 123 24.72 -28.42 2.78
N ASP A 124 24.70 -28.32 4.11
CA ASP A 124 25.51 -29.14 5.00
C ASP A 124 25.24 -30.63 4.80
N ALA A 125 23.98 -31.03 4.62
CA ALA A 125 23.62 -32.41 4.32
C ALA A 125 24.20 -32.90 2.98
N LEU A 126 24.13 -32.08 1.92
CA LEU A 126 24.72 -32.42 0.62
C LEU A 126 26.25 -32.54 0.68
N VAL A 127 26.90 -31.58 1.35
CA VAL A 127 28.37 -31.55 1.47
C VAL A 127 28.87 -32.70 2.34
N ALA A 128 28.24 -32.95 3.49
CA ALA A 128 28.66 -34.01 4.41
C ALA A 128 28.45 -35.42 3.85
N THR A 129 27.45 -35.61 2.98
CA THR A 129 27.15 -36.94 2.39
C THR A 129 27.94 -37.24 1.13
N LEU A 130 28.28 -36.22 0.33
CA LEU A 130 28.93 -36.40 -0.97
C LEU A 130 30.41 -36.01 -0.96
N GLY A 131 30.83 -35.13 -0.05
CA GLY A 131 32.22 -34.74 0.13
C GLY A 131 33.10 -35.92 0.56
N ASP A 132 34.35 -35.95 0.07
CA ASP A 132 35.30 -37.04 0.28
C ASP A 132 34.77 -38.43 -0.20
N THR A 133 33.77 -38.44 -1.07
CA THR A 133 33.23 -39.66 -1.69
C THR A 133 33.47 -39.67 -3.20
N ARG A 134 33.11 -40.77 -3.86
CA ARG A 134 33.15 -40.85 -5.32
C ARG A 134 32.19 -39.88 -6.03
N PHE A 135 31.24 -39.29 -5.30
CA PHE A 135 30.30 -38.28 -5.83
C PHE A 135 30.81 -36.84 -5.69
N GLU A 136 31.97 -36.62 -5.08
CA GLU A 136 32.55 -35.28 -4.94
C GLU A 136 32.67 -34.50 -6.26
N PRO A 137 33.03 -35.12 -7.41
CA PRO A 137 33.03 -34.41 -8.70
C PRO A 137 31.67 -33.85 -9.13
N ASP A 138 30.57 -34.43 -8.65
CA ASP A 138 29.19 -34.00 -8.98
C ASP A 138 28.64 -32.98 -7.96
N LEU A 139 29.30 -32.81 -6.80
CA LEU A 139 28.82 -31.99 -5.69
C LEU A 139 28.58 -30.53 -6.11
N GLU A 140 29.53 -29.90 -6.80
CA GLU A 140 29.39 -28.50 -7.23
C GLU A 140 28.14 -28.30 -8.13
N ALA A 141 27.91 -29.21 -9.08
CA ALA A 141 26.75 -29.17 -9.96
C ALA A 141 25.43 -29.33 -9.19
N LEU A 142 25.42 -30.19 -8.16
CA LEU A 142 24.27 -30.38 -7.29
C LEU A 142 24.00 -29.13 -6.44
N LEU A 143 25.02 -28.56 -5.78
CA LEU A 143 24.88 -27.32 -5.02
C LEU A 143 24.38 -26.17 -5.90
N TRP A 144 24.93 -26.03 -7.11
CA TRP A 144 24.48 -25.04 -8.09
C TRP A 144 22.98 -25.23 -8.42
N SER A 145 22.57 -26.49 -8.58
CA SER A 145 21.18 -26.85 -8.90
C SER A 145 20.21 -26.50 -7.76
N THR A 146 20.64 -26.62 -6.50
CA THR A 146 19.87 -26.26 -5.31
C THR A 146 19.56 -24.77 -5.28
N VAL A 147 20.54 -23.90 -5.53
CA VAL A 147 20.26 -22.45 -5.65
C VAL A 147 19.31 -22.17 -6.82
N ASN A 148 19.55 -22.85 -7.95
CA ASN A 148 18.76 -22.68 -9.16
C ASN A 148 17.29 -23.13 -9.01
N LEU A 149 16.99 -24.05 -8.08
CA LEU A 149 15.62 -24.43 -7.72
C LEU A 149 14.83 -23.23 -7.21
N PHE A 150 15.38 -22.51 -6.23
CA PHE A 150 14.75 -21.31 -5.67
C PHE A 150 14.69 -20.19 -6.70
N HIS A 151 15.76 -19.99 -7.49
CA HIS A 151 15.75 -19.02 -8.58
C HIS A 151 14.59 -19.25 -9.57
N ARG A 152 14.37 -20.50 -10.01
CA ARG A 152 13.24 -20.83 -10.88
C ARG A 152 11.88 -20.66 -10.21
N ALA A 153 11.80 -20.88 -8.91
CA ALA A 153 10.58 -20.63 -8.15
C ALA A 153 10.23 -19.14 -8.11
N VAL A 154 11.22 -18.25 -7.92
CA VAL A 154 11.04 -16.80 -8.04
C VAL A 154 10.47 -16.46 -9.42
N SER A 155 11.09 -16.95 -10.50
CA SER A 155 10.63 -16.63 -11.87
C SER A 155 9.24 -17.16 -12.22
N ARG A 156 8.71 -18.17 -11.52
CA ARG A 156 7.31 -18.59 -11.69
C ARG A 156 6.37 -17.61 -11.02
N ILE A 157 6.67 -17.22 -9.78
CA ILE A 157 5.87 -16.24 -9.03
C ILE A 157 5.88 -14.89 -9.72
N GLU A 158 7.01 -14.48 -10.32
CA GLU A 158 7.09 -13.24 -11.12
C GLU A 158 6.11 -13.24 -12.29
N ARG A 159 5.96 -14.37 -13.01
CA ARG A 159 4.98 -14.46 -14.10
C ARG A 159 3.54 -14.40 -13.59
N GLU A 160 3.25 -15.09 -12.48
CA GLU A 160 1.94 -15.00 -11.81
C GLU A 160 1.64 -13.53 -11.40
N LEU A 161 2.65 -12.82 -10.91
CA LEU A 161 2.54 -11.40 -10.54
C LEU A 161 2.30 -10.52 -11.76
N ASP A 162 3.02 -10.72 -12.87
CA ASP A 162 2.83 -9.97 -14.12
C ASP A 162 1.41 -10.16 -14.67
N ASP A 163 0.88 -11.39 -14.62
CA ASP A 163 -0.50 -11.70 -15.05
C ASP A 163 -1.53 -11.03 -14.13
N ASN A 164 -1.31 -11.07 -12.81
CA ASN A 164 -2.15 -10.38 -11.82
C ASN A 164 -2.12 -8.85 -12.00
N GLU A 165 -0.95 -8.25 -12.24
CA GLU A 165 -0.83 -6.81 -12.52
C GLU A 165 -1.60 -6.40 -13.77
N GLN A 166 -1.52 -7.21 -14.84
CA GLN A 166 -2.32 -6.98 -16.04
C GLN A 166 -3.82 -7.08 -15.76
N ALA A 167 -4.24 -8.07 -14.95
CA ALA A 167 -5.62 -8.21 -14.53
C ALA A 167 -6.10 -7.00 -13.70
N GLN A 168 -5.29 -6.51 -12.76
CA GLN A 168 -5.59 -5.30 -11.99
C GLN A 168 -5.77 -4.08 -12.90
N ARG A 169 -4.87 -3.87 -13.89
CA ARG A 169 -4.97 -2.75 -14.84
C ARG A 169 -6.23 -2.84 -15.69
N ARG A 170 -6.58 -4.03 -16.21
CA ARG A 170 -7.83 -4.25 -16.95
C ARG A 170 -9.04 -3.94 -16.07
N SER A 171 -9.07 -4.49 -14.86
CA SER A 171 -10.15 -4.28 -13.89
C SER A 171 -10.34 -2.80 -13.53
N GLN A 172 -9.25 -2.03 -13.38
CA GLN A 172 -9.31 -0.58 -13.14
C GLN A 172 -9.91 0.20 -14.32
N ASN A 173 -9.57 -0.18 -15.56
CA ASN A 173 -10.06 0.50 -16.76
C ASN A 173 -11.54 0.17 -17.05
N GLU A 174 -11.99 -1.01 -16.64
CA GLU A 174 -13.36 -1.51 -16.86
C GLU A 174 -14.31 -1.18 -15.70
N GLN A 175 -13.90 -0.33 -14.74
CA GLN A 175 -14.74 0.05 -13.61
C GLN A 175 -16.01 0.78 -14.07
N ASP A 176 -17.16 0.18 -13.77
CA ASP A 176 -18.51 0.71 -14.04
C ASP A 176 -19.18 1.28 -12.78
N GLY A 177 -18.49 1.21 -11.63
CA GLY A 177 -19.01 1.63 -10.33
C GLY A 177 -19.87 0.59 -9.61
N SER A 178 -20.00 -0.62 -10.15
CA SER A 178 -20.68 -1.72 -9.48
C SER A 178 -19.87 -2.26 -8.29
N GLU A 179 -20.57 -2.69 -7.24
CA GLU A 179 -19.93 -3.32 -6.08
C GLU A 179 -19.15 -4.59 -6.47
N ILE A 180 -19.67 -5.35 -7.43
CA ILE A 180 -19.05 -6.58 -7.92
C ILE A 180 -17.66 -6.29 -8.51
N ARG A 181 -17.54 -5.28 -9.38
CA ARG A 181 -16.25 -4.90 -9.98
C ARG A 181 -15.29 -4.27 -8.99
N SER A 182 -15.80 -3.57 -7.98
CA SER A 182 -14.98 -3.06 -6.88
C SER A 182 -14.40 -4.19 -6.04
N VAL A 183 -15.21 -5.19 -5.67
CA VAL A 183 -14.78 -6.36 -4.88
C VAL A 183 -13.80 -7.22 -5.68
N GLU A 184 -14.01 -7.40 -6.98
CA GLU A 184 -13.09 -8.13 -7.85
C GLU A 184 -11.70 -7.46 -7.90
N LEU A 185 -11.67 -6.12 -7.99
CA LEU A 185 -10.41 -5.37 -7.94
C LEU A 185 -9.72 -5.51 -6.57
N GLU A 186 -10.47 -5.41 -5.47
CA GLU A 186 -9.93 -5.61 -4.13
C GLU A 186 -9.34 -7.02 -3.95
N ARG A 187 -9.99 -8.04 -4.53
CA ARG A 187 -9.48 -9.41 -4.55
C ARG A 187 -8.15 -9.51 -5.30
N LEU A 188 -8.08 -8.96 -6.51
CA LEU A 188 -6.84 -8.95 -7.32
C LEU A 188 -5.70 -8.23 -6.60
N ILE A 189 -5.98 -7.12 -5.92
CA ILE A 189 -4.99 -6.38 -5.12
C ILE A 189 -4.48 -7.25 -3.96
N THR A 190 -5.38 -7.95 -3.29
CA THR A 190 -5.03 -8.81 -2.15
C THR A 190 -4.20 -10.01 -2.59
N GLU A 191 -4.56 -10.64 -3.71
CA GLU A 191 -3.78 -11.70 -4.33
C GLU A 191 -2.39 -11.20 -4.75
N GLY A 192 -2.31 -10.04 -5.41
CA GLY A 192 -1.05 -9.43 -5.82
C GLY A 192 -0.12 -9.17 -4.64
N ARG A 193 -0.67 -8.76 -3.49
CA ARG A 193 0.11 -8.62 -2.24
C ARG A 193 0.68 -9.95 -1.78
N THR A 194 -0.12 -11.02 -1.76
CA THR A 194 0.33 -12.35 -1.38
C THR A 194 1.44 -12.86 -2.32
N LEU A 195 1.33 -12.60 -3.62
CA LEU A 195 2.36 -12.95 -4.61
C LEU A 195 3.67 -12.19 -4.36
N ILE A 196 3.61 -10.91 -4.02
CA ILE A 196 4.78 -10.10 -3.65
C ILE A 196 5.46 -10.69 -2.40
N GLU A 197 4.70 -10.97 -1.35
CA GLU A 197 5.25 -11.51 -0.09
C GLU A 197 5.89 -12.91 -0.31
N ARG A 198 5.27 -13.75 -1.15
CA ARG A 198 5.82 -15.05 -1.57
C ARG A 198 7.09 -14.90 -2.41
N ARG A 199 7.13 -13.96 -3.36
CA ARG A 199 8.32 -13.66 -4.18
C ARG A 199 9.48 -13.25 -3.28
N ASP A 200 9.25 -12.29 -2.39
CA ASP A 200 10.29 -11.76 -1.50
C ASP A 200 10.86 -12.84 -0.57
N SER A 201 10.01 -13.76 -0.09
CA SER A 201 10.45 -14.92 0.69
C SER A 201 11.30 -15.88 -0.14
N MET A 202 10.90 -16.15 -1.39
CA MET A 202 11.63 -17.04 -2.29
C MET A 202 12.95 -16.43 -2.77
N GLU A 203 13.02 -15.10 -2.92
CA GLU A 203 14.28 -14.39 -3.15
C GLU A 203 15.24 -14.56 -1.97
N LEU A 204 14.74 -14.53 -0.72
CA LEU A 204 15.56 -14.80 0.45
C LEU A 204 16.11 -16.23 0.46
N PHE A 205 15.29 -17.24 0.15
CA PHE A 205 15.78 -18.62 -0.01
C PHE A 205 16.90 -18.71 -1.06
N ARG A 206 16.70 -18.06 -2.23
CA ARG A 206 17.68 -18.05 -3.32
C ARG A 206 18.98 -17.39 -2.90
N ASP A 207 18.91 -16.25 -2.20
CA ASP A 207 20.09 -15.47 -1.84
C ASP A 207 20.89 -16.15 -0.72
N GLU A 208 20.21 -16.70 0.31
CA GLU A 208 20.86 -17.54 1.33
C GLU A 208 21.50 -18.79 0.72
N ALA A 209 20.84 -19.43 -0.25
CA ALA A 209 21.40 -20.60 -0.93
C ALA A 209 22.61 -20.22 -1.78
N ALA A 210 22.59 -19.04 -2.43
CA ALA A 210 23.72 -18.52 -3.18
C ALA A 210 24.93 -18.24 -2.26
N ASP A 211 24.68 -17.70 -1.07
CA ASP A 211 25.73 -17.48 -0.07
C ASP A 211 26.33 -18.80 0.42
N GLN A 212 25.51 -19.83 0.68
CA GLN A 212 26.02 -21.17 1.03
C GLN A 212 26.83 -21.80 -0.12
N PHE A 213 26.35 -21.67 -1.37
CA PHE A 213 27.11 -22.11 -2.53
C PHE A 213 28.49 -21.45 -2.60
N GLU A 214 28.56 -20.13 -2.41
CA GLU A 214 29.82 -19.40 -2.42
C GLU A 214 30.74 -19.81 -1.26
N ARG A 215 30.19 -20.06 -0.07
CA ARG A 215 30.96 -20.55 1.09
C ARG A 215 31.60 -21.91 0.85
N HIS A 216 30.89 -22.85 0.21
CA HIS A 216 31.40 -24.21 0.00
C HIS A 216 32.26 -24.36 -1.26
N THR A 217 32.01 -23.57 -2.31
CA THR A 217 32.72 -23.70 -3.60
C THR A 217 33.78 -22.61 -3.82
N GLY A 218 33.75 -21.54 -3.04
CA GLY A 218 34.58 -20.35 -3.20
C GLY A 218 34.22 -19.49 -4.42
N SER A 219 33.21 -19.89 -5.21
CA SER A 219 32.79 -19.20 -6.42
C SER A 219 31.39 -18.63 -6.25
N ALA A 220 31.18 -17.38 -6.69
CA ALA A 220 29.86 -16.77 -6.64
C ALA A 220 28.87 -17.49 -7.55
N TRP A 221 27.69 -17.84 -7.04
CA TRP A 221 26.64 -18.45 -7.84
C TRP A 221 26.12 -17.49 -8.91
N ARG A 222 25.96 -17.99 -10.15
CA ARG A 222 25.36 -17.24 -11.26
C ARG A 222 24.36 -18.11 -12.03
N PRO A 223 23.18 -17.58 -12.40
CA PRO A 223 22.26 -18.30 -13.27
C PRO A 223 22.88 -18.45 -14.66
N ARG A 224 22.62 -19.58 -15.32
CA ARG A 224 23.10 -19.82 -16.70
C ARG A 224 22.39 -18.94 -17.74
N SER A 225 21.21 -18.43 -17.40
CA SER A 225 20.44 -17.50 -18.23
C SER A 225 19.63 -16.57 -17.33
N GLY A 226 19.45 -15.33 -17.76
CA GLY A 226 18.73 -14.31 -17.00
C GLY A 226 19.60 -13.54 -16.01
N SER A 227 18.99 -12.53 -15.39
CA SER A 227 19.63 -11.69 -14.37
C SER A 227 19.18 -12.11 -12.97
N ARG A 228 20.07 -11.98 -11.98
CA ARG A 228 19.72 -12.13 -10.56
C ARG A 228 19.22 -10.78 -10.03
N VAL A 229 17.94 -10.51 -10.19
CA VAL A 229 17.28 -9.32 -9.61
C VAL A 229 16.83 -9.65 -8.18
N ASN A 230 17.02 -8.71 -7.26
CA ASN A 230 16.45 -8.76 -5.91
C ASN A 230 15.56 -7.53 -5.75
N HIS A 231 14.24 -7.76 -5.75
CA HIS A 231 13.24 -6.69 -5.76
C HIS A 231 13.16 -5.98 -4.41
N ARG A 232 13.41 -6.69 -3.31
CA ARG A 232 13.44 -6.12 -1.96
C ARG A 232 14.57 -5.10 -1.80
N ALA A 233 15.78 -5.45 -2.26
CA ALA A 233 16.94 -4.57 -2.22
C ALA A 233 16.73 -3.32 -3.10
N LEU A 234 16.15 -3.50 -4.30
CA LEU A 234 15.80 -2.39 -5.19
C LEU A 234 14.81 -1.41 -4.56
N THR A 235 13.77 -1.93 -3.89
CA THR A 235 12.74 -1.11 -3.23
C THR A 235 13.34 -0.28 -2.10
N SER A 236 14.22 -0.88 -1.28
CA SER A 236 14.93 -0.16 -0.22
C SER A 236 15.77 0.99 -0.79
N ALA A 237 16.59 0.71 -1.81
CA ALA A 237 17.47 1.70 -2.41
C ALA A 237 16.70 2.89 -3.04
N MET A 238 15.53 2.63 -3.64
CA MET A 238 14.68 3.69 -4.19
C MET A 238 14.04 4.56 -3.10
N ILE A 239 13.60 3.95 -1.99
CA ILE A 239 13.04 4.67 -0.84
C ILE A 239 14.12 5.56 -0.22
N ASP A 240 15.30 5.00 0.05
CA ASP A 240 16.43 5.72 0.64
C ASP A 240 16.86 6.90 -0.23
N SER A 241 16.90 6.72 -1.55
CA SER A 241 17.20 7.79 -2.51
C SER A 241 16.16 8.92 -2.46
N ARG A 242 14.87 8.60 -2.44
CA ARG A 242 13.79 9.59 -2.34
C ARG A 242 13.88 10.37 -1.03
N ASP A 243 14.11 9.67 0.08
CA ASP A 243 14.19 10.28 1.40
C ASP A 243 15.44 11.15 1.54
N PHE A 244 16.58 10.73 0.96
CA PHE A 244 17.78 11.56 0.83
C PHE A 244 17.52 12.85 0.04
N ILE A 245 16.85 12.78 -1.11
CA ILE A 245 16.50 13.97 -1.91
C ILE A 245 15.57 14.90 -1.11
N ALA A 246 14.59 14.34 -0.41
CA ALA A 246 13.67 15.11 0.42
C ALA A 246 14.37 15.79 1.62
N ALA A 247 15.32 15.10 2.26
CA ALA A 247 16.15 15.63 3.33
C ALA A 247 17.07 16.74 2.83
N LYS A 248 17.72 16.55 1.66
CA LYS A 248 18.56 17.55 1.02
C LYS A 248 17.79 18.82 0.68
N ARG A 249 16.58 18.70 0.11
CA ARG A 249 15.72 19.85 -0.18
C ARG A 249 15.33 20.65 1.07
N ARG A 250 15.11 19.97 2.20
CA ARG A 250 14.86 20.65 3.49
C ARG A 250 16.10 21.39 3.97
N ALA A 251 17.26 20.74 3.96
CA ALA A 251 18.52 21.36 4.37
C ALA A 251 18.89 22.59 3.51
N ASP A 252 18.74 22.50 2.19
CA ASP A 252 18.97 23.62 1.27
C ASP A 252 17.97 24.77 1.51
N SER A 253 16.73 24.45 1.88
CA SER A 253 15.72 25.46 2.22
C SER A 253 15.99 26.12 3.57
N ASP A 254 16.41 25.35 4.58
CA ASP A 254 16.69 25.85 5.93
C ASP A 254 17.95 26.74 5.96
N ALA A 255 18.95 26.48 5.11
CA ALA A 255 20.16 27.31 5.01
C ALA A 255 19.90 28.74 4.49
N LEU A 256 18.77 28.98 3.81
CA LEU A 256 18.39 30.28 3.25
C LEU A 256 17.42 31.08 4.13
N LEU A 257 16.93 30.50 5.23
CA LEU A 257 15.91 31.10 6.08
C LEU A 257 16.48 31.41 7.47
N PRO A 258 16.10 32.52 8.12
CA PRO A 258 16.47 32.79 9.51
C PRO A 258 16.04 31.64 10.43
N PRO A 259 16.84 31.33 11.47
CA PRO A 259 16.46 30.36 12.48
C PRO A 259 15.26 30.86 13.28
N GLY A 260 14.38 29.95 13.68
CA GLY A 260 13.21 30.23 14.52
C GLY A 260 11.85 29.90 13.88
N PRO A 261 10.75 29.98 14.66
CA PRO A 261 9.40 29.68 14.20
C PRO A 261 8.95 30.63 13.08
N LYS A 262 8.51 30.07 11.95
CA LYS A 262 8.11 30.85 10.78
C LYS A 262 6.60 31.14 10.84
N ILE A 263 6.21 32.41 10.72
CA ILE A 263 4.80 32.81 10.67
C ILE A 263 4.55 33.48 9.33
N ALA A 264 3.61 32.94 8.56
CA ALA A 264 3.23 33.52 7.27
C ALA A 264 2.14 34.58 7.44
N PHE A 265 2.22 35.63 6.65
CA PHE A 265 1.27 36.74 6.64
C PHE A 265 0.80 37.04 5.22
N THR A 266 -0.50 37.24 5.04
CA THR A 266 -1.07 37.76 3.79
C THR A 266 -2.25 38.69 4.05
N GLY A 267 -2.47 39.63 3.13
CA GLY A 267 -3.64 40.50 3.10
C GLY A 267 -3.72 41.28 1.78
N GLY A 268 -4.84 41.96 1.57
CA GLY A 268 -5.12 42.72 0.35
C GLY A 268 -4.29 43.97 0.18
N LEU A 269 -4.20 44.43 -1.07
CA LEU A 269 -3.57 45.71 -1.43
C LEU A 269 -4.32 46.91 -0.86
N ASP A 270 -5.64 46.79 -0.73
CA ASP A 270 -6.52 47.88 -0.28
C ASP A 270 -6.74 47.89 1.24
N PHE A 271 -6.29 46.84 1.95
CA PHE A 271 -6.41 46.75 3.39
C PHE A 271 -5.26 47.51 4.07
N ASN A 272 -5.57 48.68 4.63
CA ASN A 272 -4.58 49.63 5.15
C ASN A 272 -4.74 49.97 6.65
N ASP A 273 -5.51 49.18 7.40
CA ASP A 273 -5.62 49.35 8.85
C ASP A 273 -4.33 48.89 9.55
N HIS A 274 -3.40 49.84 9.71
CA HIS A 274 -2.11 49.57 10.33
C HIS A 274 -2.22 49.13 11.79
N ARG A 275 -3.18 49.68 12.55
CA ARG A 275 -3.34 49.38 13.97
C ARG A 275 -3.78 47.93 14.16
N ALA A 276 -4.74 47.49 13.34
CA ALA A 276 -5.21 46.12 13.37
C ALA A 276 -4.09 45.12 13.01
N ILE A 277 -3.29 45.41 11.98
CA ILE A 277 -2.19 44.53 11.58
C ILE A 277 -1.13 44.44 12.67
N TRP A 278 -0.70 45.58 13.23
CA TRP A 278 0.33 45.64 14.26
C TRP A 278 -0.10 44.93 15.54
N ASP A 279 -1.35 45.13 16.00
CA ASP A 279 -1.87 44.44 17.18
C ASP A 279 -1.84 42.91 17.03
N ARG A 280 -2.15 42.38 15.84
CA ARG A 280 -2.11 40.93 15.60
C ARG A 280 -0.71 40.37 15.50
N LEU A 281 0.20 41.09 14.85
CA LEU A 281 1.60 40.69 14.76
C LEU A 281 2.30 40.79 16.12
N ASP A 282 2.01 41.81 16.92
CA ASP A 282 2.50 41.94 18.30
C ASP A 282 2.04 40.78 19.18
N LYS A 283 0.78 40.32 19.03
CA LYS A 283 0.28 39.12 19.73
C LYS A 283 1.00 37.84 19.30
N ALA A 284 1.42 37.74 18.05
CA ALA A 284 2.20 36.61 17.56
C ALA A 284 3.64 36.65 18.11
N LEU A 285 4.27 37.83 18.07
CA LEU A 285 5.62 38.07 18.60
C LEU A 285 5.70 37.82 20.11
N ALA A 286 4.69 38.24 20.87
CA ALA A 286 4.62 37.97 22.30
C ALA A 286 4.61 36.47 22.64
N LYS A 287 4.18 35.61 21.71
CA LYS A 287 4.16 34.15 21.87
C LYS A 287 5.38 33.46 21.30
N HIS A 288 5.95 34.02 20.24
CA HIS A 288 7.12 33.50 19.54
C HIS A 288 8.15 34.63 19.39
N PRO A 289 8.94 34.94 20.45
CA PRO A 289 9.88 36.06 20.43
C PRO A 289 11.00 35.93 19.39
N ASP A 290 11.29 34.69 18.97
CA ASP A 290 12.29 34.31 17.98
C ASP A 290 11.71 34.06 16.58
N MET A 291 10.48 34.53 16.32
CA MET A 291 9.81 34.27 15.05
C MET A 291 10.47 34.96 13.85
N ALA A 292 10.29 34.36 12.67
CA ALA A 292 10.55 35.00 11.38
C ALA A 292 9.23 35.23 10.62
N LEU A 293 9.05 36.43 10.07
CA LEU A 293 7.85 36.80 9.32
C LEU A 293 8.02 36.47 7.82
N LEU A 294 7.12 35.66 7.27
CA LEU A 294 7.07 35.39 5.83
C LEU A 294 5.89 36.16 5.22
N HIS A 295 6.12 36.89 4.12
CA HIS A 295 5.06 37.65 3.46
C HIS A 295 5.27 37.71 1.94
N GLY A 296 4.25 38.14 1.19
CA GLY A 296 4.27 38.16 -0.27
C GLY A 296 5.10 39.27 -0.93
N GLY A 297 5.68 40.17 -0.13
CA GLY A 297 6.51 41.26 -0.64
C GLY A 297 5.77 42.31 -1.45
N SER A 298 4.44 42.45 -1.32
CA SER A 298 3.70 43.51 -2.00
C SER A 298 4.23 44.90 -1.63
N PRO A 299 4.39 45.83 -2.59
CA PRO A 299 4.89 47.18 -2.33
C PRO A 299 3.84 48.11 -1.70
N LYS A 300 2.59 47.68 -1.49
CA LYS A 300 1.49 48.45 -0.88
C LYS A 300 0.51 47.52 -0.14
N GLY A 301 -0.34 48.10 0.71
CA GLY A 301 -1.37 47.39 1.46
C GLY A 301 -0.85 46.61 2.66
N ALA A 302 -1.61 45.59 3.06
CA ALA A 302 -1.39 44.86 4.30
C ALA A 302 0.02 44.25 4.41
N GLU A 303 0.52 43.63 3.33
CA GLU A 303 1.84 42.98 3.36
C GLU A 303 2.99 43.99 3.47
N ARG A 304 2.82 45.24 3.00
CA ARG A 304 3.83 46.29 3.23
C ARG A 304 3.79 46.80 4.66
N ILE A 305 2.60 46.96 5.23
CA ILE A 305 2.44 47.36 6.63
C ILE A 305 3.07 46.31 7.56
N ALA A 306 2.87 45.03 7.26
CA ALA A 306 3.51 43.93 8.00
C ALA A 306 5.04 43.95 7.87
N ALA A 307 5.57 44.27 6.69
CA ALA A 307 7.00 44.44 6.49
C ALA A 307 7.56 45.61 7.33
N CYS A 308 6.86 46.75 7.36
CA CYS A 308 7.25 47.90 8.17
C CYS A 308 7.20 47.59 9.68
N TRP A 309 6.21 46.80 10.13
CA TRP A 309 6.16 46.32 11.51
C TRP A 309 7.38 45.45 11.86
N ALA A 310 7.79 44.56 10.96
CA ALA A 310 8.95 43.69 11.19
C ALA A 310 10.24 44.50 11.29
N ASP A 311 10.42 45.53 10.44
CA ASP A 311 11.57 46.44 10.50
C ASP A 311 11.62 47.28 11.79
N ASP A 312 10.45 47.72 12.28
CA ASP A 312 10.30 48.45 13.54
C ASP A 312 10.67 47.57 14.75
N ARG A 313 10.10 46.36 14.81
CA ARG A 313 10.30 45.41 15.92
C ARG A 313 11.55 44.55 15.82
N LYS A 314 12.38 44.76 14.79
CA LYS A 314 13.60 44.00 14.50
C LYS A 314 13.37 42.50 14.35
N VAL A 315 12.21 42.14 13.80
CA VAL A 315 11.85 40.76 13.49
C VAL A 315 12.43 40.39 12.12
N PRO A 316 13.17 39.28 11.98
CA PRO A 316 13.63 38.81 10.67
C PRO A 316 12.45 38.59 9.72
N GLN A 317 12.51 39.16 8.52
CA GLN A 317 11.46 39.02 7.51
C GLN A 317 11.98 38.49 6.18
N ILE A 318 11.13 37.71 5.50
CA ILE A 318 11.42 37.16 4.17
C ILE A 318 10.25 37.47 3.24
N ALA A 319 10.56 38.19 2.17
CA ALA A 319 9.62 38.52 1.11
C ALA A 319 9.65 37.47 0.00
N PHE A 320 8.60 36.65 -0.10
CA PHE A 320 8.37 35.73 -1.22
C PHE A 320 7.77 36.49 -2.40
N LYS A 321 8.61 37.19 -3.16
CA LYS A 321 8.16 37.96 -4.33
C LYS A 321 7.74 37.01 -5.47
N PRO A 322 6.63 37.29 -6.17
CA PRO A 322 6.22 36.48 -7.32
C PRO A 322 7.23 36.56 -8.46
N ASP A 323 7.73 35.41 -8.90
CA ASP A 323 8.62 35.30 -10.07
C ASP A 323 7.80 35.24 -11.37
N TRP A 324 7.55 36.41 -11.94
CA TRP A 324 6.80 36.56 -13.19
C TRP A 324 7.53 35.98 -14.40
N ALA A 325 8.86 35.97 -14.39
CA ALA A 325 9.65 35.47 -15.50
C ALA A 325 9.53 33.94 -15.65
N ARG A 326 9.46 33.22 -14.52
CA ARG A 326 9.34 31.75 -14.52
C ARG A 326 7.90 31.24 -14.58
N HIS A 327 6.95 31.99 -14.04
CA HIS A 327 5.60 31.45 -13.77
C HIS A 327 4.45 32.31 -14.32
N ALA A 328 4.73 33.44 -14.98
CA ALA A 328 3.75 34.32 -15.61
C ALA A 328 2.52 34.56 -14.70
N LYS A 329 1.30 34.34 -15.21
CA LYS A 329 0.04 34.57 -14.46
C LYS A 329 -0.10 33.70 -13.20
N ALA A 330 0.61 32.58 -13.10
CA ALA A 330 0.59 31.70 -11.94
C ALA A 330 1.58 32.11 -10.83
N ALA A 331 2.45 33.10 -11.08
CA ALA A 331 3.50 33.51 -10.15
C ALA A 331 2.98 33.84 -8.73
N PRO A 332 1.83 34.54 -8.55
CA PRO A 332 1.29 34.81 -7.22
C PRO A 332 0.82 33.57 -6.45
N PHE A 333 0.42 32.50 -7.16
CA PHE A 333 -0.02 31.25 -6.52
C PHE A 333 1.18 30.34 -6.24
N LYS A 334 2.18 30.33 -7.14
CA LYS A 334 3.42 29.57 -6.95
C LYS A 334 4.28 30.12 -5.81
N ARG A 335 4.32 31.44 -5.59
CA ARG A 335 4.96 32.01 -4.39
C ARG A 335 4.31 31.54 -3.08
N ASN A 336 2.99 31.33 -3.08
CA ASN A 336 2.28 30.83 -1.90
C ASN A 336 2.67 29.38 -1.62
N ASP A 337 2.81 28.56 -2.67
CA ASP A 337 3.31 27.18 -2.54
C ASP A 337 4.72 27.17 -1.95
N GLN A 338 5.61 28.04 -2.43
CA GLN A 338 6.97 28.18 -1.91
C GLN A 338 6.99 28.65 -0.45
N MET A 339 6.14 29.62 -0.10
CA MET A 339 6.02 30.10 1.28
C MET A 339 5.53 28.99 2.22
N LEU A 340 4.51 28.22 1.83
CA LEU A 340 3.99 27.12 2.64
C LEU A 340 4.93 25.91 2.70
N ALA A 341 5.76 25.70 1.68
CA ALA A 341 6.79 24.66 1.68
C ALA A 341 7.84 24.84 2.79
N THR A 342 7.97 26.05 3.34
CA THR A 342 8.80 26.32 4.53
C THR A 342 8.19 25.84 5.85
N LEU A 343 6.96 25.28 5.81
CA LEU A 343 6.20 24.78 6.95
C LEU A 343 6.08 25.81 8.08
N PRO A 344 5.45 26.98 7.82
CA PRO A 344 5.19 27.93 8.88
C PRO A 344 4.30 27.31 9.96
N ILE A 345 4.55 27.67 11.22
CA ILE A 345 3.76 27.21 12.37
C ILE A 345 2.35 27.80 12.38
N GLY A 346 2.11 28.80 11.53
CA GLY A 346 0.85 29.53 11.45
C GLY A 346 0.76 30.50 10.28
N VAL A 347 -0.47 30.79 9.86
CA VAL A 347 -0.76 31.81 8.83
C VAL A 347 -1.74 32.85 9.36
N ILE A 348 -1.35 34.12 9.32
CA ILE A 348 -2.20 35.28 9.61
C ILE A 348 -2.75 35.83 8.29
N VAL A 349 -4.08 35.92 8.19
CA VAL A 349 -4.78 36.27 6.95
C VAL A 349 -5.71 37.44 7.22
N PHE A 350 -5.42 38.58 6.60
CA PHE A 350 -6.31 39.75 6.57
C PHE A 350 -7.16 39.78 5.29
N PRO A 351 -8.24 40.57 5.23
CA PRO A 351 -9.07 40.71 4.05
C PRO A 351 -8.23 41.02 2.80
N GLY A 352 -8.47 40.30 1.71
CA GLY A 352 -7.65 40.37 0.51
C GLY A 352 -8.24 39.67 -0.69
N SER A 353 -7.42 39.48 -1.72
CA SER A 353 -7.85 38.90 -3.00
C SER A 353 -7.90 37.37 -2.97
N GLY A 354 -8.29 36.77 -4.11
CA GLY A 354 -8.23 35.31 -4.30
C GLY A 354 -6.84 34.70 -4.08
N ILE A 355 -5.77 35.50 -4.14
CA ILE A 355 -4.40 35.03 -3.83
C ILE A 355 -4.23 34.82 -2.32
N SER A 356 -4.73 35.73 -1.49
CA SER A 356 -4.72 35.59 -0.03
C SER A 356 -5.63 34.45 0.42
N ALA A 357 -6.79 34.30 -0.22
CA ALA A 357 -7.69 33.16 0.01
C ALA A 357 -7.01 31.82 -0.33
N ASN A 358 -6.31 31.75 -1.48
CA ASN A 358 -5.58 30.56 -1.88
C ASN A 358 -4.50 30.13 -0.87
N LEU A 359 -3.75 31.09 -0.30
CA LEU A 359 -2.77 30.79 0.76
C LEU A 359 -3.46 30.19 1.98
N ALA A 360 -4.57 30.79 2.42
CA ALA A 360 -5.33 30.33 3.57
C ALA A 360 -5.91 28.92 3.38
N ASP A 361 -6.46 28.63 2.20
CA ASP A 361 -7.06 27.33 1.91
C ASP A 361 -5.98 26.24 1.80
N LYS A 362 -4.85 26.54 1.17
CA LYS A 362 -3.69 25.61 1.12
C LYS A 362 -3.09 25.36 2.49
N ALA A 363 -2.97 26.38 3.33
CA ALA A 363 -2.50 26.22 4.70
C ALA A 363 -3.41 25.28 5.51
N ARG A 364 -4.74 25.42 5.38
CA ARG A 364 -5.70 24.50 6.03
C ARG A 364 -5.57 23.07 5.52
N MET A 365 -5.38 22.87 4.20
CA MET A 365 -5.15 21.54 3.63
C MET A 365 -3.87 20.88 4.17
N LEU A 366 -2.84 21.68 4.49
CA LEU A 366 -1.59 21.22 5.09
C LEU A 366 -1.65 21.07 6.62
N GLY A 367 -2.81 21.33 7.25
CA GLY A 367 -2.96 21.27 8.70
C GLY A 367 -2.30 22.43 9.47
N ILE A 368 -1.87 23.48 8.77
CA ILE A 368 -1.27 24.66 9.37
C ILE A 368 -2.38 25.55 9.95
N PRO A 369 -2.30 25.98 11.23
CA PRO A 369 -3.32 26.84 11.81
C PRO A 369 -3.43 28.19 11.09
N VAL A 370 -4.65 28.59 10.76
CA VAL A 370 -4.94 29.85 10.04
C VAL A 370 -5.75 30.79 10.93
N TRP A 371 -5.26 32.02 11.12
CA TRP A 371 -5.99 33.11 11.77
C TRP A 371 -6.51 34.07 10.73
N LYS A 372 -7.81 33.94 10.42
CA LYS A 372 -8.48 34.78 9.44
C LYS A 372 -9.20 35.94 10.15
N PHE A 373 -8.94 37.16 9.68
CA PHE A 373 -9.58 38.38 10.14
C PHE A 373 -10.47 38.94 9.03
N SER A 374 -11.62 39.48 9.42
CA SER A 374 -12.67 40.01 8.54
C SER A 374 -12.69 41.53 8.54
#